data_AF-A0A2E2IUS1-F1
#
_entry.id   AF-A0A2E2IUS1-F1
#
_cell.length_a   1.000
_cell.length_b   1.000
_cell.length_c   1.000
_cell.angle_alpha   90.00
_cell.angle_beta   90.00
_cell.angle_gamma   90.00
#
_symmetry.space_group_name_H-M   'P 1'
#
loop_
_entity.id
_entity.type
_entity.pdbx_description
1 polymer ?
#
loop_
_entity_poly.entity_id
_entity_poly.type
_entity_poly.pdbx_seq_one_letter_code
_entity_poly.pdbx_strand_id
1 'polypeptide(L)'
;MTRIYRYILQTDTGMAPCIFDGRLTLATCKPKIRASAKPGDWVLGFYPRPFERGLLAWAGRIARKVEIDDYEREFRGRPDAVYRQKTDGSFK
;
A
#
# COMPACT_ATOMS: atom_id res chain seq x y z
N MET A 1 9.10 19.63 -1.59
CA MET A 1 9.24 19.24 -0.17
C MET A 1 8.68 17.85 0.00
N THR A 2 9.42 16.95 0.64
CA THR A 2 9.03 15.54 0.86
C THR A 2 7.93 15.44 1.90
N ARG A 3 6.87 14.68 1.62
CA ARG A 3 5.77 14.42 2.57
C ARG A 3 6.00 13.13 3.34
N ILE A 4 5.51 13.09 4.58
CA ILE A 4 5.52 11.91 5.44
C ILE A 4 4.07 11.57 5.78
N TYR A 5 3.63 10.39 5.37
CA TYR A 5 2.31 9.85 5.65
C TYR A 5 2.38 8.91 6.85
N ARG A 6 1.40 9.04 7.75
CA ARG A 6 1.26 8.20 8.94
C ARG A 6 -0.07 7.45 8.87
N TYR A 7 -0.07 6.18 9.24
CA TYR A 7 -1.32 5.45 9.49
C TYR A 7 -1.17 4.40 10.59
N ILE A 8 -2.30 3.98 11.15
CA ILE A 8 -2.38 2.88 12.12
C ILE A 8 -2.70 1.57 11.38
N LEU A 9 -1.84 0.56 11.58
CA LEU A 9 -2.02 -0.80 11.07
C LEU A 9 -2.97 -1.57 11.99
N GLN A 10 -4.25 -1.22 11.94
CA GLN A 10 -5.27 -1.76 12.86
C GLN A 10 -5.42 -3.28 12.77
N THR A 11 -5.38 -3.80 11.54
CA THR A 11 -5.47 -5.22 11.24
C THR A 11 -4.60 -5.46 10.01
N ASP A 12 -3.82 -6.52 10.03
CA ASP A 12 -2.99 -6.92 8.91
C ASP A 12 -3.27 -8.37 8.54
N THR A 13 -3.78 -8.57 7.33
CA THR A 13 -4.01 -9.89 6.74
C THR A 13 -2.99 -10.22 5.65
N GLY A 14 -1.92 -9.41 5.52
CA GLY A 14 -0.92 -9.51 4.46
C GLY A 14 -1.33 -8.83 3.15
N MET A 15 -2.50 -8.18 3.11
CA MET A 15 -3.03 -7.50 1.92
C MET A 15 -2.50 -6.07 1.74
N ALA A 16 -2.23 -5.37 2.84
CA ALA A 16 -1.66 -4.02 2.83
C ALA A 16 -1.23 -3.62 4.26
N PRO A 17 0.08 -3.55 4.56
CA PRO A 17 1.19 -3.69 3.64
C PRO A 17 1.33 -5.13 3.13
N CYS A 18 1.41 -5.30 1.80
CA CYS A 18 1.71 -6.61 1.23
C CYS A 18 3.21 -6.71 1.00
N ILE A 19 3.87 -7.56 1.79
CA ILE A 19 5.30 -7.85 1.66
C ILE A 19 5.43 -9.17 0.91
N PHE A 20 5.91 -9.10 -0.33
CA PHE A 20 6.10 -10.28 -1.17
C PHE A 20 7.23 -10.03 -2.16
N ASP A 21 8.11 -11.01 -2.33
CA ASP A 21 9.27 -10.96 -3.24
C ASP A 21 10.05 -9.63 -3.16
N GLY A 22 10.49 -9.29 -1.94
CA GLY A 22 11.28 -8.08 -1.66
C GLY A 22 10.55 -6.74 -1.87
N ARG A 23 9.23 -6.75 -2.11
CA ARG A 23 8.42 -5.53 -2.37
C ARG A 23 7.34 -5.37 -1.31
N LEU A 24 7.19 -4.13 -0.84
CA LEU A 24 6.11 -3.69 0.03
C LEU A 24 5.15 -2.79 -0.75
N THR A 25 3.88 -3.18 -0.81
CA THR A 25 2.84 -2.49 -1.59
C THR A 25 1.61 -2.17 -0.73
N LEU A 26 0.86 -1.13 -1.13
CA LEU A 26 -0.38 -0.69 -0.48
C LEU A 26 -1.58 -0.75 -1.42
N ALA A 27 -1.58 -1.67 -2.39
CA ALA A 27 -2.51 -1.68 -3.51
C ALA A 27 -3.99 -1.69 -3.09
N THR A 28 -4.32 -2.33 -1.96
CA THR A 28 -5.71 -2.57 -1.53
C THR A 28 -6.21 -1.62 -0.44
N CYS A 29 -5.33 -0.96 0.32
CA CYS A 29 -5.73 -0.13 1.47
C CYS A 29 -5.23 1.31 1.35
N LYS A 30 -5.67 2.17 2.29
CA LYS A 30 -5.24 3.58 2.42
C LYS A 30 -5.40 4.40 1.13
N PRO A 31 -6.62 4.45 0.53
CA PRO A 31 -6.85 5.14 -0.74
C PRO A 31 -6.43 6.61 -0.74
N LYS A 32 -6.58 7.32 0.39
CA LYS A 32 -6.14 8.72 0.52
C LYS A 32 -4.62 8.88 0.36
N ILE A 33 -3.84 7.95 0.91
CA ILE A 33 -2.36 7.94 0.75
C ILE A 33 -2.04 7.58 -0.70
N ARG A 34 -2.62 6.51 -1.24
CA ARG A 34 -2.42 6.10 -2.66
C ARG A 34 -2.71 7.21 -3.66
N ALA A 35 -3.80 7.95 -3.45
CA ALA A 35 -4.19 9.05 -4.32
C ALA A 35 -3.17 10.20 -4.30
N SER A 36 -2.61 10.52 -3.14
CA SER A 36 -1.84 11.75 -2.93
C SER A 36 -0.32 11.59 -2.99
N ALA A 37 0.19 10.42 -2.61
CA ALA A 37 1.61 10.22 -2.39
C ALA A 37 2.38 10.09 -3.71
N LYS A 38 3.63 10.53 -3.72
CA LYS A 38 4.50 10.56 -4.89
C LYS A 38 5.84 9.87 -4.62
N PRO A 39 6.57 9.43 -5.65
CA PRO A 39 7.94 8.97 -5.48
C PRO A 39 8.78 9.95 -4.68
N GLY A 40 9.51 9.44 -3.69
CA GLY A 40 10.32 10.22 -2.77
C GLY A 40 9.65 10.53 -1.43
N ASP A 41 8.32 10.50 -1.33
CA ASP A 41 7.57 10.61 -0.06
C ASP A 41 7.77 9.37 0.82
N TRP A 42 7.43 9.48 2.11
CA TRP A 42 7.51 8.39 3.07
C TRP A 42 6.14 7.97 3.58
N VAL A 43 5.96 6.67 3.81
CA VAL A 43 4.80 6.11 4.51
C VAL A 43 5.28 5.32 5.72
N LEU A 44 4.71 5.63 6.88
CA LEU A 44 5.00 4.98 8.15
C LEU A 44 3.73 4.31 8.69
N GLY A 45 3.81 3.01 8.90
CA GLY A 45 2.79 2.21 9.57
C GLY A 45 3.15 2.01 11.03
N PHE A 46 2.18 2.26 11.91
CA PHE A 46 2.35 2.13 13.36
C PHE A 46 1.40 1.08 13.91
N TYR A 47 1.83 0.39 14.98
CA TYR A 47 0.96 -0.54 15.68
C TYR A 47 -0.21 0.20 16.38
N PRO A 48 -1.39 -0.43 16.47
CA PRO A 48 -2.54 0.08 17.20
C PRO A 48 -2.37 -0.14 18.71
N ARG A 49 -3.37 0.21 19.51
CA ARG A 49 -3.44 -0.28 20.90
C ARG A 49 -3.55 -1.82 20.92
N PRO A 50 -3.03 -2.51 21.96
CA PRO A 50 -2.44 -1.98 23.20
C PRO A 50 -0.94 -1.67 23.11
N PHE A 51 -0.32 -1.74 21.93
CA PHE A 51 1.10 -1.43 21.78
C PHE A 51 1.41 0.01 22.18
N GLU A 52 2.69 0.26 22.50
CA GLU A 52 3.17 1.60 22.83
C GLU A 52 2.81 2.61 21.73
N ARG A 53 2.33 3.79 22.14
CA ARG A 53 1.92 4.82 21.20
C ARG A 53 3.12 5.30 20.40
N GLY A 54 3.09 5.06 19.09
CA GLY A 54 4.17 5.46 18.20
C GLY A 54 5.17 4.34 17.92
N LEU A 55 4.93 3.12 18.42
CA LEU A 55 5.68 1.95 17.99
C LEU A 55 5.53 1.75 16.48
N LEU A 56 6.64 1.91 15.76
CA LEU A 56 6.72 1.81 14.32
C LEU A 56 6.72 0.34 13.91
N ALA A 57 5.78 -0.04 13.05
CA ALA A 57 5.73 -1.38 12.45
C ALA A 57 6.60 -1.45 11.20
N TRP A 58 6.51 -0.43 10.34
CA TRP A 58 7.34 -0.32 9.15
C TRP A 58 7.40 1.12 8.65
N ALA A 59 8.45 1.43 7.89
CA ALA A 59 8.58 2.66 7.13
C ALA A 59 9.11 2.36 5.74
N GLY A 60 8.59 3.06 4.74
CA GLY A 60 9.05 2.92 3.36
C GLY A 60 9.03 4.25 2.64
N ARG A 61 10.10 4.52 1.87
CA ARG A 61 10.12 5.59 0.90
C ARG A 61 9.48 5.11 -0.39
N ILE A 62 8.56 5.88 -0.94
CA ILE A 62 7.86 5.52 -2.16
C ILE A 62 8.86 5.54 -3.32
N ALA A 63 9.10 4.37 -3.91
CA ALA A 63 9.92 4.23 -5.10
C ALA A 63 9.11 4.48 -6.38
N ARG A 64 7.88 3.96 -6.44
CA ARG A 64 7.03 4.03 -7.63
C ARG A 64 5.55 4.17 -7.24
N LYS A 65 4.80 4.91 -8.06
CA LYS A 65 3.33 4.93 -8.09
C LYS A 65 2.89 4.43 -9.46
N VAL A 66 1.94 3.52 -9.50
CA VAL A 66 1.38 2.94 -10.73
C VAL A 66 -0.14 3.00 -10.68
N GLU A 67 -0.76 2.93 -11.84
CA GLU A 67 -2.20 2.73 -11.94
C GLU A 67 -2.58 1.30 -11.52
N ILE A 68 -3.81 1.13 -11.04
CA ILE A 68 -4.21 -0.13 -10.41
C ILE A 68 -4.34 -1.28 -11.41
N ASP A 69 -4.70 -1.01 -12.66
CA ASP A 69 -4.75 -2.02 -13.72
C ASP A 69 -3.33 -2.50 -14.10
N ASP A 70 -2.39 -1.56 -14.25
CA ASP A 70 -0.98 -1.90 -14.49
C ASP A 70 -0.40 -2.74 -13.35
N TYR A 71 -0.78 -2.43 -12.11
CA TYR A 71 -0.37 -3.22 -10.94
C TYR A 71 -0.86 -4.68 -11.01
N GLU A 72 -2.13 -4.92 -11.35
CA GLU A 72 -2.65 -6.29 -11.48
C GLU A 72 -1.95 -7.05 -12.60
N ARG A 73 -1.71 -6.41 -13.74
CA ARG A 73 -1.04 -7.04 -14.88
C ARG A 73 0.41 -7.39 -14.57
N GLU A 74 1.16 -6.47 -13.98
CA GLU A 74 2.58 -6.65 -13.67
C GLU A 74 2.79 -7.68 -12.54
N PHE A 75 1.89 -7.71 -11.56
CA PHE A 75 2.07 -8.49 -10.34
C PHE A 75 1.00 -9.56 -10.11
N ARG A 76 0.39 -10.04 -11.19
CA ARG A 76 -0.64 -11.09 -11.14
C ARG A 76 -0.18 -12.28 -10.30
N GLY A 77 -1.04 -12.71 -9.38
CA GLY A 77 -0.76 -13.82 -8.46
C GLY A 77 -0.24 -13.36 -7.09
N ARG A 78 0.15 -12.10 -6.91
CA ARG A 78 0.32 -11.54 -5.56
C ARG A 78 -1.00 -11.52 -4.82
N PRO A 79 -0.99 -11.71 -3.48
CA PRO A 79 -2.20 -11.62 -2.66
C PRO A 79 -2.94 -10.28 -2.82
N ASP A 80 -2.23 -9.17 -3.01
CA ASP A 80 -2.80 -7.83 -3.08
C ASP A 80 -3.09 -7.31 -4.50
N ALA A 81 -2.84 -8.12 -5.53
CA ALA A 81 -3.12 -7.81 -6.94
C ALA A 81 -4.54 -8.28 -7.33
N VAL A 82 -5.55 -7.72 -6.65
CA VAL A 82 -6.94 -8.23 -6.75
C VAL A 82 -7.84 -7.48 -7.73
N TYR A 83 -7.50 -6.25 -8.11
CA TYR A 83 -8.36 -5.42 -8.95
C TYR A 83 -8.09 -5.68 -10.43
N ARG A 84 -8.96 -6.43 -11.10
CA ARG A 84 -8.82 -6.70 -12.53
C ARG A 84 -9.76 -5.85 -13.34
N GLN A 85 -9.24 -5.03 -14.25
CA GLN A 85 -10.09 -4.25 -15.15
C GLN A 85 -10.75 -5.17 -16.20
N LYS A 86 -12.05 -5.00 -16.38
CA LYS A 86 -12.85 -5.65 -17.42
C LYS A 86 -12.86 -4.80 -18.70
N THR A 87 -13.35 -5.37 -19.78
CA THR A 87 -13.49 -4.70 -21.09
C THR A 87 -14.41 -3.48 -21.06
N ASP A 88 -15.36 -3.42 -20.12
CA ASP A 88 -16.26 -2.28 -19.91
C ASP A 88 -15.67 -1.17 -19.02
N GLY A 89 -14.41 -1.31 -18.60
CA GLY A 89 -13.71 -0.37 -17.72
C GLY A 89 -13.99 -0.55 -16.23
N SER A 90 -14.90 -1.45 -15.83
CA SER A 90 -15.16 -1.78 -14.42
C SER A 90 -14.07 -2.68 -13.84
N PHE A 91 -13.94 -2.71 -12.51
CA PHE A 91 -13.01 -3.61 -11.83
C PHE A 91 -13.75 -4.80 -11.22
N LYS A 92 -13.19 -6.00 -11.37
CA LYS A 92 -13.51 -7.19 -10.57
C LYS A 92 -12.61 -7.26 -9.35
#